data_AF-A0A969VSK3-F1
#
_entry.id   AF-A0A969VSK3-F1
#
_cell.length_a   1.000
_cell.length_b   1.000
_cell.length_c   1.000
_cell.angle_alpha   90.00
_cell.angle_beta   90.00
_cell.angle_gamma   90.00
#
_symmetry.space_group_name_H-M   'P 1'
#
loop_
_entity.id
_entity.type
_entity.pdbx_description
1 polymer ?
#
loop_
_entity_poly.entity_id
_entity_poly.type
_entity_poly.pdbx_seq_one_letter_code
_entity_poly.pdbx_strand_id
1 'polypeptide(L)'
;MLTDKKTKEIFVKTKALLQGHFILSSGLRSEQYLQCAKLLMYPKQSELICKSLAQKIKKIFKKIDLVVAPAMGGIIVGYEVARHLKVPSIFTERVNGEFQIRRGFEIKSGAKVLIVEDVITTGKSSMECAKVIKEHKGNVVGFACIVDRSNNQSSINSKIVSQITFNIPTYHEDEIPDKLKSIPAIKPGSRNLV
;
A
#
# COMPACT_ATOMS: atom_id res chain seq x y z
N MET A 1 10.38 -16.89 -2.47
CA MET A 1 9.30 -15.93 -2.78
C MET A 1 7.98 -16.66 -2.81
N LEU A 2 6.92 -16.08 -2.23
CA LEU A 2 5.56 -16.60 -2.31
C LEU A 2 5.01 -16.44 -3.73
N THR A 3 4.23 -17.43 -4.17
CA THR A 3 3.45 -17.36 -5.41
C THR A 3 2.20 -16.52 -5.22
N ASP A 4 1.62 -16.04 -6.32
CA ASP A 4 0.36 -15.29 -6.30
C ASP A 4 -0.78 -16.12 -5.73
N LYS A 5 -0.84 -17.43 -6.05
CA LYS A 5 -1.83 -18.36 -5.48
C LYS A 5 -1.76 -18.39 -3.94
N LYS A 6 -0.58 -18.64 -3.37
CA LYS A 6 -0.39 -18.67 -1.91
C LYS A 6 -0.65 -17.30 -1.28
N THR A 7 -0.30 -16.23 -1.98
CA THR A 7 -0.60 -14.86 -1.53
C THR A 7 -2.12 -14.67 -1.43
N LYS A 8 -2.89 -14.99 -2.47
CA LYS A 8 -4.36 -14.91 -2.46
C LYS A 8 -4.99 -15.76 -1.35
N GLU A 9 -4.48 -16.97 -1.12
CA GLU A 9 -4.94 -17.83 -0.01
C GLU A 9 -4.77 -17.16 1.35
N ILE A 10 -3.66 -16.46 1.60
CA ILE A 10 -3.43 -15.69 2.83
C ILE A 10 -4.44 -14.54 2.94
N PHE A 11 -4.68 -13.80 1.86
CA PHE A 11 -5.68 -12.72 1.82
C PHE A 11 -7.08 -13.20 2.17
N VAL A 12 -7.50 -14.36 1.63
CA VAL A 12 -8.81 -14.96 1.94
C VAL A 12 -8.86 -15.43 3.39
N LYS A 13 -7.85 -16.18 3.85
CA LYS A 13 -7.80 -16.69 5.24
C LYS A 13 -7.81 -15.60 6.29
N THR A 14 -7.16 -14.46 6.01
CA THR A 14 -7.12 -13.31 6.93
C THR A 14 -8.33 -12.39 6.80
N LYS A 15 -9.28 -12.70 5.90
CA LYS A 15 -10.41 -11.81 5.56
C LYS A 15 -9.95 -10.41 5.12
N ALA A 16 -8.78 -10.34 4.49
CA ALA A 16 -8.24 -9.12 3.89
C ALA A 16 -8.74 -8.92 2.47
N LEU A 17 -9.20 -9.97 1.78
CA LEU A 17 -10.00 -9.85 0.56
C LEU A 17 -11.46 -10.17 0.90
N LEU A 18 -12.31 -9.15 0.89
CA LEU A 18 -13.73 -9.24 1.16
C LEU A 18 -14.52 -9.28 -0.15
N GLN A 19 -15.61 -10.05 -0.18
CA GLN A 19 -16.59 -10.07 -1.27
C GLN A 19 -17.91 -9.47 -0.78
N GLY A 20 -18.59 -8.70 -1.63
CA GLY A 20 -19.83 -8.00 -1.28
C GLY A 20 -20.07 -6.81 -2.21
N HIS A 21 -20.93 -5.87 -1.82
CA HIS A 21 -21.13 -4.62 -2.56
C HIS A 21 -20.50 -3.48 -1.75
N PHE A 22 -19.38 -2.94 -2.23
CA PHE A 22 -18.62 -1.91 -1.52
C PHE A 22 -18.64 -0.56 -2.24
N ILE A 23 -18.80 0.52 -1.47
CA ILE A 23 -18.65 1.91 -1.90
C ILE A 23 -17.23 2.37 -1.60
N LEU A 24 -16.42 2.55 -2.63
CA LEU A 24 -15.05 3.00 -2.51
C LEU A 24 -14.99 4.48 -2.13
N SER A 25 -13.80 4.92 -1.70
CA SER A 25 -13.62 6.31 -1.28
C SER A 25 -13.78 7.35 -2.41
N SER A 26 -13.75 6.89 -3.67
CA SER A 26 -14.07 7.67 -4.86
C SER A 26 -15.58 7.77 -5.15
N GLY A 27 -16.43 7.04 -4.43
CA GLY A 27 -17.85 6.88 -4.71
C GLY A 27 -18.19 5.69 -5.61
N LEU A 28 -17.21 5.16 -6.35
CA LEU A 28 -17.40 3.99 -7.22
C LEU A 28 -17.77 2.73 -6.43
N ARG A 29 -18.49 1.83 -7.08
CA ARG A 29 -18.92 0.53 -6.54
C ARG A 29 -17.94 -0.57 -6.91
N SER A 30 -17.76 -1.54 -6.03
CA SER A 30 -16.89 -2.70 -6.28
C SER A 30 -17.42 -3.96 -5.61
N GLU A 31 -17.23 -5.10 -6.28
CA GLU A 31 -17.61 -6.42 -5.74
C GLU A 31 -16.62 -6.97 -4.71
N GLN A 32 -15.43 -6.35 -4.64
CA GLN A 32 -14.35 -6.79 -3.76
C GLN A 32 -13.70 -5.59 -3.08
N TYR A 33 -13.40 -5.77 -1.80
CA TYR A 33 -12.67 -4.79 -1.01
C TYR A 33 -11.45 -5.40 -0.35
N LEU A 34 -10.33 -4.68 -0.43
CA LEU A 34 -9.06 -5.09 0.15
C LEU A 34 -8.84 -4.32 1.45
N GLN A 35 -8.86 -5.05 2.57
CA GLN A 35 -8.62 -4.54 3.91
C GLN A 35 -7.29 -5.09 4.44
N CYS A 36 -6.16 -4.54 3.96
CA CYS A 36 -4.84 -5.01 4.34
C CYS A 36 -4.59 -4.98 5.86
N ALA A 37 -5.23 -4.06 6.59
CA ALA A 37 -5.18 -4.05 8.06
C ALA A 37 -5.58 -5.40 8.69
N LYS A 38 -6.56 -6.13 8.12
CA LYS A 38 -6.97 -7.46 8.60
C LYS A 38 -5.87 -8.52 8.41
N LEU A 39 -5.07 -8.41 7.35
CA LEU A 39 -3.88 -9.26 7.16
C LEU A 39 -2.79 -8.88 8.16
N LEU A 40 -2.56 -7.57 8.32
CA LEU A 40 -1.50 -7.01 9.16
C LEU A 40 -1.71 -7.24 10.67
N MET A 41 -2.96 -7.52 11.08
CA MET A 41 -3.28 -8.01 12.43
C MET A 41 -2.61 -9.34 12.78
N TYR A 42 -2.17 -10.13 11.79
CA TYR A 42 -1.55 -11.42 12.01
C TYR A 42 -0.05 -11.35 11.68
N PRO A 43 0.86 -11.22 12.68
CA PRO A 43 2.29 -11.03 12.44
C PRO A 43 2.94 -12.12 11.60
N LYS A 44 2.56 -13.39 11.82
CA LYS A 44 3.11 -14.54 11.06
C LYS A 44 2.81 -14.42 9.55
N GLN A 45 1.58 -14.07 9.19
CA GLN A 45 1.17 -13.87 7.79
C GLN A 45 1.82 -12.62 7.20
N SER A 46 1.92 -11.56 8.00
CA SER A 46 2.58 -10.31 7.62
C SER A 46 4.05 -10.51 7.30
N GLU A 47 4.77 -11.25 8.15
CA GLU A 47 6.17 -11.63 7.91
C GLU A 47 6.30 -12.41 6.60
N LEU A 48 5.47 -13.43 6.37
CA LEU A 48 5.54 -14.25 5.15
C LEU A 48 5.40 -13.39 3.88
N ILE A 49 4.42 -12.48 3.87
CA ILE A 49 4.17 -11.56 2.77
C ILE A 49 5.32 -10.56 2.60
N CYS A 50 5.73 -9.88 3.68
CA CYS A 50 6.73 -8.83 3.63
C CYS A 50 8.13 -9.37 3.34
N LYS A 51 8.47 -10.56 3.84
CA LYS A 51 9.71 -11.28 3.47
C LYS A 51 9.74 -11.60 1.98
N SER A 52 8.62 -12.06 1.42
CA SER A 52 8.49 -12.31 -0.02
C SER A 52 8.64 -11.02 -0.83
N LEU A 53 7.97 -9.94 -0.41
CA LEU A 53 8.08 -8.63 -1.03
C LEU A 53 9.51 -8.10 -0.99
N ALA A 54 10.18 -8.18 0.16
CA ALA A 54 11.58 -7.78 0.32
C ALA A 54 12.52 -8.57 -0.60
N GLN A 55 12.25 -9.86 -0.85
CA GLN A 55 13.00 -10.64 -1.84
C GLN A 55 12.80 -10.12 -3.27
N LYS A 56 11.58 -9.70 -3.65
CA LYS A 56 11.31 -9.06 -4.95
C LYS A 56 12.03 -7.71 -5.08
N ILE A 57 11.98 -6.89 -4.02
CA ILE A 57 12.64 -5.59 -3.94
C ILE A 57 14.16 -5.73 -4.16
N LYS A 58 14.82 -6.67 -3.46
CA LYS A 58 16.28 -6.90 -3.55
C LYS A 58 16.75 -7.30 -4.95
N LYS A 59 15.87 -7.90 -5.78
CA LYS A 59 16.20 -8.24 -7.18
C LYS A 59 16.22 -7.02 -8.10
N ILE A 60 15.54 -5.95 -7.71
CA ILE A 60 15.33 -4.77 -8.56
C ILE A 60 16.24 -3.62 -8.11
N PHE A 61 16.31 -3.38 -6.80
CA PHE A 61 17.07 -2.27 -6.24
C PHE A 61 18.36 -2.77 -5.60
N LYS A 62 19.49 -2.30 -6.13
CA LYS A 62 20.83 -2.71 -5.66
C LYS A 62 21.19 -2.14 -4.27
N LYS A 63 20.71 -0.95 -3.94
CA LYS A 63 20.98 -0.26 -2.67
C LYS A 63 19.78 0.56 -2.24
N ILE A 64 19.38 0.37 -1.00
CA ILE A 64 18.36 1.11 -0.28
C ILE A 64 18.99 1.47 1.07
N ASP A 65 18.90 2.73 1.47
CA ASP A 65 19.43 3.22 2.74
C ASP A 65 18.31 3.41 3.78
N LEU A 66 17.07 3.65 3.31
CA LEU A 66 15.93 3.97 4.17
C LEU A 66 14.62 3.52 3.51
N VAL A 67 13.70 2.97 4.31
CA VAL A 67 12.30 2.78 3.91
C VAL A 67 11.45 3.90 4.52
N VAL A 68 10.61 4.54 3.70
CA VAL A 68 9.63 5.54 4.15
C VAL A 68 8.22 5.05 3.84
N ALA A 69 7.35 5.01 4.83
CA ALA A 69 5.96 4.62 4.67
C ALA A 69 5.00 5.82 4.82
N PRO A 70 4.05 6.04 3.90
CA PRO A 70 2.93 6.96 4.13
C PRO A 70 2.00 6.43 5.22
N ALA A 71 1.79 7.21 6.28
CA ALA A 71 0.86 6.86 7.35
C ALA A 71 -0.61 7.00 6.92
N MET A 72 -1.53 6.20 7.46
CA MET A 72 -1.32 5.17 8.49
C MET A 72 -1.08 3.77 7.92
N GLY A 73 -1.74 3.42 6.81
CA GLY A 73 -1.79 2.04 6.29
C GLY A 73 -0.42 1.45 5.94
N GLY A 74 0.52 2.29 5.48
CA GLY A 74 1.86 1.85 5.11
C GLY A 74 2.78 1.51 6.28
N ILE A 75 2.52 1.99 7.51
CA ILE A 75 3.51 1.95 8.62
C ILE A 75 3.97 0.52 8.92
N ILE A 76 3.03 -0.40 9.15
CA ILE A 76 3.35 -1.78 9.52
C ILE A 76 4.11 -2.47 8.38
N VAL A 77 3.69 -2.24 7.13
CA VAL A 77 4.32 -2.83 5.94
C VAL A 77 5.73 -2.28 5.73
N GLY A 78 5.91 -0.97 5.85
CA GLY A 78 7.20 -0.30 5.74
C GLY A 78 8.18 -0.83 6.78
N TYR A 79 7.76 -0.90 8.04
CA TYR A 79 8.57 -1.47 9.12
C TYR A 79 8.95 -2.93 8.84
N GLU A 80 7.99 -3.75 8.44
CA GLU A 80 8.22 -5.17 8.17
C GLU A 80 9.16 -5.43 6.98
N VAL A 81 8.94 -4.72 5.87
CA VAL A 81 9.81 -4.79 4.70
C VAL A 81 11.22 -4.32 5.07
N ALA A 82 11.35 -3.21 5.79
CA ALA A 82 12.63 -2.67 6.22
C ALA A 82 13.41 -3.65 7.10
N ARG A 83 12.73 -4.37 8.00
CA ARG A 83 13.34 -5.44 8.81
C ARG A 83 14.00 -6.51 7.93
N HIS A 84 13.33 -6.94 6.87
CA HIS A 84 13.89 -7.94 5.94
C HIS A 84 14.94 -7.37 4.98
N LEU A 85 14.89 -6.07 4.70
CA LEU A 85 15.93 -5.34 3.95
C LEU A 85 17.15 -5.00 4.83
N LYS A 86 17.03 -5.05 6.15
CA LYS A 86 18.04 -4.65 7.15
C LYS A 86 18.41 -3.17 7.04
N VAL A 87 17.41 -2.31 6.88
CA VAL A 87 17.57 -0.86 6.82
C VAL A 87 16.60 -0.19 7.80
N PRO A 88 16.87 1.05 8.24
CA PRO A 88 15.90 1.81 9.02
C PRO A 88 14.58 2.02 8.28
N SER A 89 13.50 2.19 9.05
CA SER A 89 12.19 2.59 8.55
C SER A 89 11.71 3.82 9.30
N ILE A 90 11.18 4.79 8.55
CA ILE A 90 10.43 5.92 9.09
C ILE A 90 9.08 6.03 8.36
N PHE A 91 8.24 6.97 8.78
CA PHE A 91 6.98 7.25 8.10
C PHE A 91 6.74 8.76 8.01
N THR A 92 5.99 9.15 7.00
CA THR A 92 5.38 10.48 6.91
C THR A 92 3.97 10.41 7.49
N GLU A 93 3.53 11.46 8.16
CA GLU A 93 2.16 11.57 8.70
C GLU A 93 1.49 12.86 8.24
N ARG A 94 0.15 12.86 8.15
CA ARG A 94 -0.58 14.06 7.72
C ARG A 94 -0.70 15.04 8.87
N VAL A 95 -0.27 16.28 8.65
CA VAL A 95 -0.49 17.43 9.51
C VAL A 95 -1.24 18.47 8.68
N ASN A 96 -2.43 18.87 9.12
CA ASN A 96 -3.30 19.78 8.38
C ASN A 96 -3.56 19.33 6.92
N GLY A 97 -3.71 18.02 6.72
CA GLY A 97 -3.96 17.43 5.41
C GLY A 97 -2.71 17.14 4.56
N GLU A 98 -1.54 17.63 4.93
CA GLU A 98 -0.29 17.46 4.16
C GLU A 98 0.66 16.47 4.84
N PHE A 99 1.31 15.60 4.06
CA PHE A 99 2.33 14.71 4.60
C PHE A 99 3.55 15.51 5.08
N GLN A 100 4.08 15.13 6.24
CA GLN A 100 5.29 15.73 6.83
C GLN A 100 6.12 14.66 7.52
N ILE A 101 7.43 14.92 7.67
CA ILE A 101 8.32 14.14 8.53
C ILE A 101 8.23 14.71 9.94
N ARG A 102 7.96 13.85 10.92
CA ARG A 102 7.80 14.20 12.33
C ARG A 102 8.59 13.21 13.20
N ARG A 103 8.32 13.18 14.50
CA ARG A 103 8.93 12.25 15.48
C ARG A 103 10.46 12.34 15.60
N GLY A 104 11.06 13.44 15.14
CA GLY A 104 12.52 13.60 15.10
C GLY A 104 13.21 12.76 14.04
N PHE A 105 12.48 12.25 13.04
CA PHE A 105 13.07 11.52 11.93
C PHE A 105 13.87 12.44 11.02
N GLU A 106 14.98 11.90 10.50
CA GLU A 106 15.86 12.61 9.58
C GLU A 106 16.10 11.77 8.33
N ILE A 107 16.15 12.44 7.17
CA ILE A 107 16.62 11.86 5.92
C ILE A 107 17.98 12.45 5.63
N LYS A 108 19.01 11.60 5.61
CA LYS A 108 20.35 12.01 5.20
C LYS A 108 20.31 12.45 3.73
N SER A 109 20.94 13.59 3.44
CA SER A 109 21.04 14.11 2.07
C SER A 109 21.61 13.03 1.12
N GLY A 110 20.92 12.79 0.01
CA GLY A 110 21.29 11.79 -0.99
C GLY A 110 20.96 10.33 -0.63
N ALA A 111 20.34 10.07 0.53
CA ALA A 111 19.94 8.72 0.92
C ALA A 111 19.01 8.08 -0.13
N LYS A 112 19.24 6.80 -0.44
CA LYS A 112 18.38 6.03 -1.36
C LYS A 112 17.15 5.53 -0.62
N VAL A 113 16.01 6.17 -0.88
CA VAL A 113 14.75 5.95 -0.18
C VAL A 113 13.83 5.08 -1.00
N LEU A 114 13.34 3.99 -0.41
CA LEU A 114 12.23 3.19 -0.95
C LEU A 114 10.93 3.60 -0.26
N ILE A 115 9.90 3.93 -1.03
CA ILE A 115 8.56 4.18 -0.49
C ILE A 115 7.79 2.86 -0.43
N VAL A 116 7.23 2.52 0.73
CA VAL A 116 6.50 1.26 0.94
C VAL A 116 5.10 1.52 1.48
N GLU A 117 4.07 1.00 0.79
CA GLU A 117 2.66 1.07 1.18
C GLU A 117 2.04 -0.33 1.35
N ASP A 118 0.88 -0.41 2.00
CA ASP A 118 0.06 -1.61 1.98
C ASP A 118 -0.64 -1.80 0.62
N VAL A 119 -1.32 -0.76 0.14
CA VAL A 119 -2.04 -0.78 -1.14
C VAL A 119 -1.73 0.47 -1.95
N ILE A 120 -1.24 0.29 -3.18
CA ILE A 120 -1.14 1.39 -4.15
C ILE A 120 -2.36 1.33 -5.08
N THR A 121 -3.12 2.42 -5.11
CA THR A 121 -4.23 2.64 -6.03
C THR A 121 -3.81 3.65 -7.11
N THR A 122 -4.18 4.93 -6.97
CA THR A 122 -3.78 6.00 -7.90
C THR A 122 -2.33 6.45 -7.72
N GLY A 123 -1.67 6.02 -6.65
CA GLY A 123 -0.32 6.47 -6.28
C GLY A 123 -0.27 7.85 -5.62
N LYS A 124 -1.41 8.52 -5.38
CA LYS A 124 -1.44 9.87 -4.80
C LYS A 124 -0.65 9.99 -3.49
N SER A 125 -0.93 9.11 -2.51
CA SER A 125 -0.22 9.12 -1.22
C SER A 125 1.29 8.88 -1.38
N SER A 126 1.67 7.90 -2.20
CA SER A 126 3.06 7.64 -2.60
C SER A 126 3.75 8.89 -3.17
N MET A 127 3.09 9.63 -4.07
CA MET A 127 3.67 10.82 -4.70
C MET A 127 3.77 12.01 -3.75
N GLU A 128 2.78 12.22 -2.88
CA GLU A 128 2.86 13.22 -1.81
C GLU A 128 4.02 12.91 -0.84
N CYS A 129 4.20 11.64 -0.49
CA CYS A 129 5.34 11.19 0.31
C CYS A 129 6.68 11.40 -0.41
N ALA A 130 6.75 11.10 -1.71
CA ALA A 130 7.93 11.34 -2.54
C ALA A 130 8.34 12.82 -2.58
N LYS A 131 7.35 13.73 -2.63
CA LYS A 131 7.59 15.18 -2.54
C LYS A 131 8.29 15.55 -1.22
N VAL A 132 7.76 15.07 -0.09
CA VAL A 132 8.34 15.31 1.24
C VAL A 132 9.75 14.76 1.35
N ILE A 133 10.01 13.56 0.83
CA ILE A 133 11.36 12.96 0.81
C ILE A 133 12.33 13.84 0.03
N LYS A 134 11.90 14.36 -1.13
CA LYS A 134 12.71 15.24 -1.98
C LYS A 134 13.03 16.57 -1.30
N GLU A 135 12.06 17.16 -0.59
CA GLU A 135 12.25 18.37 0.22
C GLU A 135 13.32 18.18 1.31
N HIS A 136 13.42 16.96 1.85
CA HIS A 136 14.47 16.56 2.80
C HIS A 136 15.73 16.01 2.10
N LYS A 137 15.93 16.34 0.81
CA LYS A 137 17.11 15.97 0.00
C LYS A 137 17.33 14.45 -0.13
N GLY A 138 16.30 13.63 0.11
CA GLY A 138 16.32 12.20 -0.15
C GLY A 138 16.15 11.88 -1.63
N ASN A 139 16.67 10.74 -2.06
CA ASN A 139 16.53 10.24 -3.43
C ASN A 139 15.58 9.04 -3.47
N VAL A 140 14.36 9.23 -3.99
CA VAL A 140 13.39 8.14 -4.14
C VAL A 140 13.85 7.20 -5.25
N VAL A 141 14.25 5.98 -4.88
CA VAL A 141 14.74 4.98 -5.84
C VAL A 141 13.63 4.11 -6.42
N GLY A 142 12.45 4.09 -5.80
CA GLY A 142 11.29 3.37 -6.29
C GLY A 142 10.19 3.22 -5.26
N PHE A 143 9.18 2.41 -5.62
CA PHE A 143 7.97 2.21 -4.84
C PHE A 143 7.72 0.71 -4.68
N ALA A 144 7.20 0.31 -3.53
CA ALA A 144 6.77 -1.06 -3.30
C ALA A 144 5.46 -1.11 -2.52
N CYS A 145 4.69 -2.16 -2.73
CA CYS A 145 3.46 -2.38 -1.97
C CYS A 145 3.14 -3.87 -1.82
N ILE A 146 2.27 -4.21 -0.86
CA ILE A 146 1.71 -5.56 -0.83
C ILE A 146 0.80 -5.73 -2.05
N VAL A 147 -0.12 -4.79 -2.25
CA VAL A 147 -1.14 -4.87 -3.30
C VAL A 147 -1.07 -3.69 -4.25
N ASP A 148 -0.90 -4.00 -5.54
CA ASP A 148 -1.06 -3.03 -6.63
C ASP A 148 -2.47 -3.15 -7.24
N ARG A 149 -3.23 -2.06 -7.17
CA ARG A 149 -4.55 -1.88 -7.82
C ARG A 149 -4.56 -0.72 -8.80
N SER A 150 -3.38 -0.23 -9.18
CA SER A 150 -3.31 0.92 -10.07
C SER A 150 -3.81 0.63 -11.47
N ASN A 151 -3.87 -0.64 -11.88
CA ASN A 151 -4.22 -1.06 -13.24
C ASN A 151 -3.39 -0.33 -14.31
N ASN A 152 -2.12 -0.02 -14.01
CA ASN A 152 -1.22 0.79 -14.83
C ASN A 152 -1.65 2.26 -15.05
N GLN A 153 -2.56 2.77 -14.22
CA GLN A 153 -3.06 4.16 -14.26
C GLN A 153 -2.53 4.99 -13.07
N SER A 154 -1.46 4.53 -12.41
CA SER A 154 -0.85 5.25 -11.30
C SER A 154 -0.17 6.54 -11.79
N SER A 155 -0.17 7.57 -10.93
CA SER A 155 0.66 8.77 -11.08
C SER A 155 2.16 8.52 -10.87
N ILE A 156 2.54 7.32 -10.42
CA ILE A 156 3.92 6.92 -10.19
C ILE A 156 4.59 6.59 -11.54
N ASN A 157 5.43 7.50 -12.02
CA ASN A 157 6.21 7.34 -13.27
C ASN A 157 7.50 6.52 -13.08
N SER A 158 7.47 5.51 -12.21
CA SER A 158 8.64 4.67 -11.92
C SER A 158 8.22 3.25 -11.54
N LYS A 159 9.19 2.36 -11.35
CA LYS A 159 8.91 0.95 -11.09
C LYS A 159 8.20 0.78 -9.73
N ILE A 160 7.00 0.24 -9.77
CA ILE A 160 6.29 -0.31 -8.61
C ILE A 160 6.64 -1.79 -8.47
N VAL A 161 7.07 -2.20 -7.28
CA VAL A 161 7.32 -3.60 -6.92
C VAL A 161 6.21 -4.08 -6.00
N SER A 162 5.31 -4.91 -6.51
CA SER A 162 4.18 -5.43 -5.73
C SER A 162 4.37 -6.89 -5.32
N GLN A 163 3.80 -7.28 -4.17
CA GLN A 163 3.69 -8.69 -3.84
C GLN A 163 2.62 -9.35 -4.70
N ILE A 164 1.50 -8.67 -4.97
CA ILE A 164 0.43 -9.14 -5.85
C ILE A 164 -0.28 -7.96 -6.52
N THR A 165 -0.78 -8.19 -7.73
CA THR A 165 -1.68 -7.27 -8.43
C THR A 165 -3.11 -7.80 -8.38
N PHE A 166 -4.07 -6.93 -8.06
CA PHE A 166 -5.49 -7.24 -8.07
C PHE A 166 -6.22 -6.32 -9.05
N ASN A 167 -6.61 -6.87 -10.19
CA ASN A 167 -7.48 -6.20 -11.15
C ASN A 167 -8.93 -6.42 -10.72
N ILE A 168 -9.44 -5.50 -9.90
CA ILE A 168 -10.81 -5.53 -9.41
C ILE A 168 -11.58 -4.42 -10.12
N PRO A 169 -12.60 -4.76 -10.93
CA PRO A 169 -13.45 -3.78 -11.59
C PRO A 169 -14.12 -2.83 -10.60
N THR A 170 -14.36 -1.62 -11.09
CA THR A 170 -15.13 -0.59 -10.40
C THR A 170 -16.21 -0.08 -11.32
N TYR A 171 -17.37 0.23 -10.76
CA TYR A 171 -18.57 0.61 -11.49
C TYR A 171 -19.09 1.96 -10.99
N HIS A 172 -19.72 2.73 -11.86
CA HIS A 172 -20.63 3.79 -11.41
C HIS A 172 -21.84 3.15 -10.69
N GLU A 173 -22.48 3.91 -9.81
CA GLU A 173 -23.65 3.40 -9.05
C GLU A 173 -24.77 2.91 -9.97
N ASP A 174 -25.00 3.61 -11.07
CA ASP A 174 -26.04 3.28 -12.05
C ASP A 174 -25.63 2.16 -13.03
N GLU A 175 -24.36 1.72 -12.98
CA GLU A 175 -23.77 0.73 -13.90
C GLU A 175 -23.31 -0.55 -13.18
N ILE A 176 -23.84 -0.83 -11.98
CA ILE A 176 -23.48 -2.05 -11.24
C ILE A 176 -24.08 -3.32 -11.88
N PRO A 177 -23.35 -4.45 -11.88
CA PRO A 177 -23.91 -5.75 -12.26
C PRO A 177 -25.14 -6.13 -11.42
N ASP A 178 -26.10 -6.84 -12.00
CA ASP A 178 -27.36 -7.19 -11.32
C ASP A 178 -27.14 -7.96 -10.00
N LYS A 179 -26.10 -8.80 -9.95
CA LYS A 179 -25.70 -9.51 -8.73
C LYS A 179 -25.35 -8.59 -7.55
N LEU A 180 -24.93 -7.35 -7.80
CA LEU A 180 -24.63 -6.37 -6.76
C LEU A 180 -25.88 -5.58 -6.34
N LYS A 181 -26.89 -5.45 -7.21
CA LYS A 181 -28.14 -4.74 -6.91
C LYS A 181 -28.91 -5.39 -5.75
N SER A 182 -28.80 -6.71 -5.61
CA SER A 182 -29.42 -7.49 -4.53
C SER A 182 -28.60 -7.52 -3.23
N ILE A 183 -27.37 -6.99 -3.23
CA ILE A 183 -26.48 -6.98 -2.06
C ILE A 183 -26.45 -5.56 -1.49
N PRO A 184 -26.76 -5.36 -0.19
CA PRO A 184 -26.67 -4.05 0.44
C PRO A 184 -25.27 -3.44 0.29
N ALA A 185 -25.22 -2.18 -0.17
CA ALA A 185 -23.97 -1.47 -0.35
C ALA A 185 -23.38 -1.03 0.99
N ILE A 186 -22.10 -1.32 1.21
CA ILE A 186 -21.36 -0.98 2.43
C ILE A 186 -20.26 0.01 2.07
N LYS A 187 -20.10 1.10 2.83
CA LYS A 187 -18.96 2.01 2.72
C LYS A 187 -17.87 1.63 3.74
N PRO A 188 -16.83 0.86 3.35
CA PRO A 188 -15.76 0.46 4.26
C PRO A 188 -14.83 1.63 4.62
N GLY A 189 -14.36 1.65 5.88
CA GLY A 189 -13.36 2.58 6.37
C GLY A 189 -13.92 3.76 7.18
N SER A 190 -13.05 4.36 7.98
CA SER A 190 -13.38 5.34 9.02
C SER A 190 -13.18 6.80 8.59
N ARG A 191 -13.51 7.17 7.33
CA ARG A 191 -13.36 8.57 6.86
C ARG A 191 -14.37 9.57 7.46
N ASN A 192 -14.84 9.30 8.68
CA ASN A 192 -15.55 10.22 9.57
C ASN A 192 -14.87 10.29 10.96
N LEU A 193 -13.58 9.97 11.08
CA LEU A 193 -12.82 10.35 12.27
C LEU A 193 -12.53 11.84 12.15
N VAL A 194 -13.50 12.62 12.63
CA VAL A 194 -13.37 14.03 13.00
C VAL A 194 -12.32 14.16 14.10
#